data_AF-A0A8S9JEK3-F1
#
_entry.id   AF-A0A8S9JEK3-F1
#
_cell.length_a   1.000
_cell.length_b   1.000
_cell.length_c   1.000
_cell.angle_alpha   90.00
_cell.angle_beta   90.00
_cell.angle_gamma   90.00
#
_symmetry.space_group_name_H-M   'P 1'
#
loop_
_entity.id
_entity.type
_entity.pdbx_description
1 polymer ?
#
loop_
_entity_poly.entity_id
_entity_poly.type
_entity_poly.pdbx_seq_one_letter_code
_entity_poly.pdbx_strand_id
1 'polypeptide(L)'
;MDAQVAYGFHHLRNEKPNLANGPIANKIIYSGYGCSQGWFMTHCTNDPGLRGLKNIMTLHIKKLDSSEWEKVPVPKSVRAVVALNLHSYGSGRNPWGNLKQDYLEKRGFVEAQADDGLLEIFGLKQGWHASFVMVELISAKHIAQALKSQD
;
A
#
# COMPACT_ATOMS: atom_id res chain seq x y z
N MET A 1 13.24 1.86 0.53
CA MET A 1 12.66 1.36 1.79
C MET A 1 12.58 -0.16 1.79
N ASP A 2 11.68 -0.80 1.02
CA ASP A 2 11.49 -2.26 1.08
C ASP A 2 12.74 -3.06 0.68
N ALA A 3 13.46 -2.65 -0.38
CA ALA A 3 14.70 -3.30 -0.79
C ALA A 3 15.80 -3.30 0.30
N GLN A 4 15.89 -2.25 1.11
CA GLN A 4 16.86 -2.17 2.22
C GLN A 4 16.46 -3.08 3.39
N VAL A 5 15.15 -3.18 3.68
CA VAL A 5 14.61 -4.10 4.68
C VAL A 5 14.82 -5.55 4.24
N ALA A 6 14.51 -5.86 2.98
CA ALA A 6 14.72 -7.19 2.39
C ALA A 6 16.21 -7.56 2.40
N TYR A 7 17.09 -6.66 1.99
CA TYR A 7 18.54 -6.87 2.05
C TYR A 7 19.02 -7.16 3.48
N GLY A 8 18.64 -6.31 4.45
CA GLY A 8 19.05 -6.47 5.85
C GLY A 8 18.55 -7.79 6.45
N PHE A 9 17.30 -8.16 6.17
CA PHE A 9 16.74 -9.45 6.59
C PHE A 9 17.47 -10.63 5.96
N HIS A 10 17.70 -10.59 4.64
CA HIS A 10 18.41 -11.66 3.94
C HIS A 10 19.85 -11.81 4.43
N HIS A 11 20.53 -10.70 4.66
CA HIS A 11 21.89 -10.70 5.20
C HIS A 11 21.94 -11.33 6.60
N LEU A 12 21.04 -10.95 7.51
CA LEU A 12 20.94 -11.57 8.84
C LEU A 12 20.66 -13.07 8.75
N ARG A 13 19.76 -13.49 7.85
CA ARG A 13 19.43 -14.91 7.67
C ARG A 13 20.65 -15.73 7.22
N ASN A 14 21.49 -15.13 6.37
CA ASN A 14 22.71 -15.77 5.90
C ASN A 14 23.79 -15.83 6.99
N GLU A 15 23.96 -14.77 7.79
CA GLU A 15 24.97 -14.73 8.86
C GLU A 15 24.57 -15.55 10.11
N LYS A 16 23.29 -15.52 10.48
CA LYS A 16 22.76 -16.10 11.72
C LYS A 16 21.48 -16.89 11.45
N PRO A 17 21.55 -18.01 10.71
CA PRO A 17 20.38 -18.79 10.32
C PRO A 17 19.56 -19.27 11.53
N ASN A 18 20.22 -19.55 12.65
CA ASN A 18 19.57 -19.98 13.90
C ASN A 18 18.54 -18.99 14.44
N LEU A 19 18.70 -17.68 14.18
CA LEU A 19 17.76 -16.65 14.61
C LEU A 19 16.53 -16.56 13.71
N ALA A 20 16.66 -16.99 12.45
CA ALA A 20 15.62 -16.95 11.42
C ALA A 20 15.06 -18.35 11.10
N ASN A 21 15.08 -19.24 12.10
CA ASN A 21 14.57 -20.60 11.98
C ASN A 21 13.05 -20.64 12.16
N GLY A 22 12.35 -20.35 11.06
CA GLY A 22 10.93 -20.64 10.92
C GLY A 22 10.06 -19.43 10.59
N PRO A 23 8.79 -19.66 10.19
CA PRO A 23 7.91 -18.61 9.66
C PRO A 23 7.61 -17.48 10.65
N ILE A 24 7.48 -17.80 11.94
CA ILE A 24 7.20 -16.80 12.99
C ILE A 24 8.42 -15.91 13.23
N ALA A 25 9.60 -16.50 13.43
CA ALA A 25 10.85 -15.77 13.61
C ALA A 25 11.14 -14.85 12.42
N ASN A 26 10.96 -15.37 11.20
CA ASN A 26 11.12 -14.58 9.96
C ASN A 26 10.22 -13.34 9.94
N LYS A 27 8.94 -13.51 10.29
CA LYS A 27 7.98 -12.39 10.33
C LYS A 27 8.35 -11.35 11.39
N ILE A 28 8.75 -11.78 12.59
CA ILE A 28 9.15 -10.87 13.68
C ILE A 28 10.38 -10.06 13.28
N ILE A 29 11.42 -10.74 12.78
CA ILE A 29 12.68 -10.09 12.38
C ILE A 29 12.45 -9.12 11.22
N TYR A 30 11.75 -9.55 10.16
CA TYR A 30 11.42 -8.69 9.02
C TYR A 30 10.62 -7.45 9.45
N SER A 31 9.66 -7.65 10.36
CA SER A 31 8.89 -6.54 10.96
C SER A 31 9.77 -5.59 11.75
N GLY A 32 10.75 -6.11 12.51
CA GLY A 32 11.73 -5.31 13.25
C GLY A 32 12.59 -4.42 12.34
N TYR A 33 13.11 -4.96 11.24
CA TYR A 33 13.81 -4.16 10.22
C TYR A 33 12.89 -3.09 9.63
N GLY A 34 11.62 -3.41 9.35
CA GLY A 34 10.61 -2.45 8.90
C GLY A 34 10.36 -1.31 9.91
N CYS A 35 10.39 -1.60 11.22
CA CYS A 35 10.24 -0.58 12.27
C CYS A 35 11.40 0.42 12.30
N SER A 36 12.64 -0.06 12.14
CA SER A 36 13.85 0.79 12.18
C SER A 36 13.94 1.81 11.04
N GLN A 37 13.25 1.55 9.92
CA GLN A 37 13.19 2.43 8.75
C GLN A 37 12.14 3.54 8.87
N GLY A 38 11.57 3.73 10.07
CA GLY A 38 10.61 4.80 10.36
C GLY A 38 9.19 4.52 9.88
N TRP A 39 8.94 3.47 9.11
CA TRP A 39 7.60 3.16 8.58
C TRP A 39 6.56 2.94 9.69
N PHE A 40 6.91 2.20 10.75
CA PHE A 40 6.05 1.94 11.92
C PHE A 40 6.14 3.01 13.02
N MET A 41 7.24 3.77 13.06
CA MET A 41 7.50 4.83 14.05
C MET A 41 7.59 6.21 13.39
N THR A 42 6.70 6.48 12.44
CA THR A 42 6.69 7.69 11.60
C THR A 42 6.30 8.96 12.37
N HIS A 43 5.89 8.85 13.63
CA HIS A 43 5.71 9.98 14.54
C HIS A 43 7.03 10.45 15.18
N CYS A 44 8.06 9.59 15.16
CA CYS A 44 9.40 9.89 15.68
C CYS A 44 10.35 10.42 14.58
N THR A 45 9.88 10.54 13.33
CA THR A 45 10.65 11.11 12.21
C THR A 45 10.41 12.61 12.13
N ASN A 46 11.47 13.41 12.28
CA ASN A 46 11.38 14.88 12.39
C ASN A 46 11.25 15.64 11.06
N ASP A 47 11.21 14.97 9.90
CA ASP A 47 11.14 15.65 8.60
C ASP A 47 9.69 16.09 8.25
N PRO A 48 9.41 17.40 8.13
CA PRO A 48 8.09 17.92 7.78
C PRO A 48 7.61 17.53 6.36
N GLY A 49 8.53 17.31 5.42
CA GLY A 49 8.23 16.84 4.06
C GLY A 49 7.67 15.42 4.04
N LEU A 50 7.97 14.63 5.08
CA LEU A 50 7.45 13.27 5.28
C LEU A 50 6.06 13.23 5.97
N ARG A 51 5.43 14.39 6.22
CA ARG A 51 4.08 14.51 6.82
C ARG A 51 2.93 14.27 5.81
N GLY A 52 3.09 13.24 4.96
CA GLY A 52 2.08 12.79 4.00
C GLY A 52 2.39 13.17 2.55
N LEU A 53 2.07 12.26 1.63
CA LEU A 53 2.45 12.35 0.21
C LEU A 53 1.89 13.59 -0.50
N LYS A 54 0.75 14.10 -0.05
CA LYS A 54 0.09 15.28 -0.63
C LYS A 54 0.95 16.56 -0.63
N ASN A 55 2.01 16.62 0.17
CA ASN A 55 2.90 17.79 0.22
C ASN A 55 4.06 17.69 -0.79
N ILE A 56 4.32 16.50 -1.35
CA ILE A 56 5.48 16.21 -2.20
C ILE A 56 5.10 15.58 -3.55
N MET A 57 3.83 15.20 -3.73
CA MET A 57 3.34 14.54 -4.94
C MET A 57 1.93 15.03 -5.28
N THR A 58 1.68 15.18 -6.58
CA THR A 58 0.32 15.31 -7.14
C THR A 58 -0.02 14.06 -7.93
N LEU A 59 -1.20 13.49 -7.69
CA LEU A 59 -1.72 12.35 -8.43
C LEU A 59 -2.66 12.82 -9.53
N HIS A 60 -2.45 12.35 -10.75
CA HIS A 60 -3.39 12.47 -11.85
C HIS A 60 -3.77 11.08 -12.34
N ILE A 61 -5.03 10.90 -12.74
CA ILE A 61 -5.53 9.65 -13.32
C ILE A 61 -6.29 9.94 -14.61
N LYS A 62 -6.46 8.91 -15.42
CA LYS A 62 -7.38 8.91 -16.55
C LYS A 62 -8.52 7.92 -16.24
N LYS A 63 -9.75 8.42 -16.22
CA LYS A 63 -10.95 7.59 -16.06
C LYS A 63 -11.32 6.90 -17.37
N LEU A 64 -12.11 5.83 -17.27
CA LEU A 64 -12.56 5.02 -18.39
C LEU A 64 -13.23 5.86 -19.50
N ASP A 65 -14.03 6.84 -19.09
CA ASP A 65 -14.87 7.71 -19.92
C ASP A 65 -14.23 9.05 -20.27
N SER A 66 -12.96 9.28 -19.89
CA SER A 66 -12.28 10.57 -20.06
C SER A 66 -11.03 10.44 -20.93
N SER A 67 -10.89 11.32 -21.93
CA SER A 67 -9.63 11.50 -22.67
C SER A 67 -8.58 12.25 -21.85
N GLU A 68 -9.05 13.06 -20.90
CA GLU A 68 -8.24 14.00 -20.11
C GLU A 68 -7.77 13.41 -18.80
N TRP A 69 -6.59 13.86 -18.38
CA TRP A 69 -6.03 13.59 -17.05
C TRP A 69 -6.74 14.46 -16.00
N GLU A 70 -7.30 13.83 -14.98
CA GLU A 70 -7.89 14.53 -13.84
C GLU A 70 -6.99 14.43 -12.60
N LYS A 71 -6.93 15.52 -11.83
CA LYS A 71 -6.17 15.55 -10.57
C LYS A 71 -6.98 14.90 -9.46
N VAL A 72 -6.38 13.92 -8.77
CA VAL A 72 -7.01 13.22 -7.64
C VAL A 72 -6.39 13.67 -6.32
N PRO A 73 -7.21 14.07 -5.33
CA PRO A 73 -6.70 14.49 -4.04
C PRO A 73 -6.16 13.29 -3.24
N VAL A 74 -4.87 13.31 -2.93
CA VAL A 74 -4.27 12.36 -1.98
C VAL A 74 -4.64 12.75 -0.55
N PRO A 75 -5.27 11.87 0.25
CA PRO A 75 -5.66 12.20 1.62
C PRO A 75 -4.45 12.58 2.48
N LYS A 76 -4.62 13.56 3.38
CA LYS A 76 -3.53 14.10 4.23
C LYS A 76 -2.77 13.04 5.04
N SER A 77 -3.41 11.93 5.39
CA SER A 77 -2.84 10.84 6.20
C SER A 77 -2.11 9.77 5.40
N VAL A 78 -2.22 9.77 4.07
CA VAL A 78 -1.59 8.78 3.20
C VAL A 78 -0.11 9.11 3.02
N ARG A 79 0.75 8.10 3.20
CA ARG A 79 2.21 8.20 3.07
C ARG A 79 2.79 7.22 2.05
N ALA A 80 2.04 6.21 1.60
CA ALA A 80 2.35 5.44 0.40
C ALA A 80 1.12 5.32 -0.48
N VAL A 81 1.33 5.38 -1.80
CA VAL A 81 0.33 5.03 -2.80
C VAL A 81 0.71 3.69 -3.40
N VAL A 82 -0.28 2.82 -3.58
CA VAL A 82 -0.14 1.51 -4.20
C VAL A 82 -1.06 1.48 -5.41
N ALA A 83 -0.52 1.18 -6.58
CA ALA A 83 -1.29 0.89 -7.79
C ALA A 83 -1.19 -0.62 -8.05
N LEU A 84 -2.31 -1.31 -8.24
CA LEU A 84 -2.33 -2.76 -8.39
C LEU A 84 -3.34 -3.23 -9.45
N ASN A 85 -3.01 -4.36 -10.06
CA ASN A 85 -3.81 -5.11 -11.03
C ASN A 85 -3.71 -6.60 -10.72
N LEU A 86 -3.97 -6.97 -9.47
CA LEU A 86 -3.78 -8.32 -8.96
C LEU A 86 -5.09 -8.85 -8.42
N HIS A 87 -5.32 -10.15 -8.59
CA HIS A 87 -6.46 -10.83 -7.98
C HIS A 87 -6.34 -10.93 -6.45
N SER A 88 -5.11 -11.01 -5.94
CA SER A 88 -4.81 -10.93 -4.50
C SER A 88 -3.35 -10.54 -4.28
N TYR A 89 -3.01 -10.12 -3.07
CA TYR A 89 -1.68 -9.71 -2.64
C TYR A 89 -1.26 -10.42 -1.34
N GLY A 90 0.04 -10.58 -1.11
CA GLY A 90 0.57 -10.97 0.21
C GLY A 90 -0.07 -12.21 0.84
N SER A 91 -0.02 -13.37 0.15
CA SER A 91 -0.61 -14.65 0.60
C SER A 91 -2.15 -14.72 0.52
N GLY A 92 -2.73 -14.19 -0.56
CA GLY A 92 -4.17 -14.31 -0.84
C GLY A 92 -5.04 -13.24 -0.20
N ARG A 93 -4.43 -12.14 0.27
CA ARG A 93 -5.11 -11.02 0.91
C ARG A 93 -5.63 -10.04 -0.12
N ASN A 94 -6.71 -9.34 0.21
CA ASN A 94 -7.22 -8.23 -0.61
C ASN A 94 -7.11 -6.92 0.17
N PRO A 95 -6.00 -6.16 0.03
CA PRO A 95 -5.82 -4.86 0.70
C PRO A 95 -6.97 -3.87 0.46
N TRP A 96 -7.65 -3.99 -0.67
CA TRP A 96 -8.82 -3.20 -1.04
C TRP A 96 -10.08 -3.59 -0.27
N GLY A 97 -10.11 -4.80 0.27
CA GLY A 97 -11.22 -5.39 1.00
C GLY A 97 -12.48 -5.52 0.15
N ASN A 98 -13.60 -5.77 0.83
CA ASN A 98 -14.93 -5.85 0.23
C ASN A 98 -15.66 -4.55 0.58
N LEU A 99 -15.61 -3.57 -0.32
CA LEU A 99 -16.29 -2.31 -0.11
C LEU A 99 -17.80 -2.53 -0.19
N LYS A 100 -18.57 -1.85 0.69
CA LYS A 100 -20.03 -1.93 0.63
C LYS A 100 -20.53 -1.30 -0.67
N GLN A 101 -21.61 -1.85 -1.23
CA GLN A 101 -22.23 -1.34 -2.45
C GLN A 101 -22.51 0.17 -2.39
N ASP A 102 -23.12 0.66 -1.31
CA ASP A 102 -23.37 2.10 -1.11
C ASP A 102 -22.09 2.95 -1.14
N TYR A 103 -20.96 2.40 -0.71
CA TYR A 103 -19.67 3.09 -0.75
C TYR A 103 -19.12 3.17 -2.18
N LEU A 104 -19.24 2.07 -2.94
CA LEU A 104 -18.84 2.02 -4.34
C LEU A 104 -19.64 3.05 -5.14
N GLU A 105 -20.97 3.03 -5.03
CA GLU A 105 -21.87 3.96 -5.72
C GLU A 105 -21.58 5.41 -5.37
N LYS A 106 -21.45 5.73 -4.07
CA LYS A 106 -21.15 7.08 -3.61
C LYS A 106 -19.80 7.61 -4.13
N ARG A 107 -18.85 6.72 -4.42
CA ARG A 107 -17.51 7.07 -4.87
C ARG A 107 -17.33 6.92 -6.38
N GLY A 108 -18.33 6.37 -7.08
CA GLY A 108 -18.24 6.03 -8.49
C GLY A 108 -17.20 4.94 -8.75
N PHE A 109 -17.04 4.01 -7.81
CA PHE A 109 -16.15 2.86 -7.96
C PHE A 109 -16.94 1.64 -8.42
N VAL A 110 -16.24 0.75 -9.12
CA VAL A 110 -16.72 -0.60 -9.44
C VAL A 110 -16.03 -1.62 -8.55
N GLU A 111 -16.59 -2.83 -8.46
CA GLU A 111 -15.94 -3.92 -7.74
C GLU A 111 -14.58 -4.23 -8.36
N ALA A 112 -13.56 -4.43 -7.52
CA ALA A 112 -12.19 -4.62 -7.99
C ALA A 112 -12.05 -5.95 -8.75
N GLN A 113 -11.62 -5.87 -10.01
CA GLN A 113 -11.33 -7.03 -10.86
C GLN A 113 -9.96 -6.86 -11.53
N ALA A 114 -9.32 -7.97 -11.91
CA ALA A 114 -7.97 -7.93 -12.48
C ALA A 114 -7.97 -7.82 -14.02
N ASP A 115 -9.13 -8.02 -14.63
CA ASP A 115 -9.41 -8.17 -16.06
C ASP A 115 -10.42 -7.14 -16.61
N ASP A 116 -10.83 -6.17 -15.79
CA ASP A 116 -11.73 -5.07 -16.18
C ASP A 116 -11.02 -3.90 -16.90
N GLY A 117 -9.68 -3.95 -16.99
CA GLY A 117 -8.87 -2.89 -17.58
C GLY A 117 -8.60 -1.71 -16.66
N LEU A 118 -8.93 -1.82 -15.37
CA LEU A 118 -8.71 -0.80 -14.35
C LEU A 118 -7.51 -1.17 -13.45
N LEU A 119 -6.81 -0.13 -13.01
CA LEU A 119 -5.82 -0.17 -11.95
C LEU A 119 -6.46 0.36 -10.69
N GLU A 120 -6.31 -0.42 -9.64
CA GLU A 120 -6.77 -0.05 -8.32
C GLU A 120 -5.70 0.79 -7.59
N ILE A 121 -6.06 1.99 -7.15
CA ILE A 121 -5.15 2.92 -6.48
C ILE A 121 -5.54 3.11 -5.01
N PHE A 122 -4.67 2.68 -4.10
CA PHE A 122 -4.86 2.77 -2.64
C PHE A 122 -3.80 3.60 -1.95
N GLY A 123 -4.16 4.07 -0.76
CA GLY A 123 -3.28 4.76 0.17
C GLY A 123 -3.04 3.96 1.45
N LEU A 124 -1.79 3.88 1.86
CA LEU A 124 -1.38 3.40 3.18
C LEU A 124 -0.86 4.57 4.03
N LYS A 125 -1.16 4.54 5.33
CA LYS A 125 -0.74 5.58 6.28
C LYS A 125 0.66 5.30 6.82
N GLN A 126 0.75 4.44 7.83
CA GLN A 126 1.98 4.08 8.52
C GLN A 126 2.00 2.56 8.75
N GLY A 127 3.11 2.01 9.23
CA GLY A 127 3.34 0.57 9.35
C GLY A 127 2.27 -0.23 10.07
N TRP A 128 1.68 0.28 11.15
CA TRP A 128 0.55 -0.35 11.84
C TRP A 128 -0.72 -0.37 10.97
N HIS A 129 -1.04 0.73 10.29
CA HIS A 129 -2.16 0.75 9.35
C HIS A 129 -1.93 -0.26 8.21
N ALA A 130 -0.73 -0.26 7.63
CA ALA A 130 -0.37 -1.24 6.60
C ALA A 130 -0.47 -2.67 7.15
N SER A 131 -0.03 -2.92 8.37
CA SER A 131 -0.10 -4.25 8.99
C SER A 131 -1.54 -4.71 9.21
N PHE A 132 -2.41 -3.84 9.71
CA PHE A 132 -3.83 -4.16 9.87
C PHE A 132 -4.55 -4.42 8.54
N VAL A 133 -4.15 -3.70 7.48
CA VAL A 133 -4.60 -3.99 6.11
C VAL A 133 -4.11 -5.37 5.66
N MET A 134 -2.83 -5.67 5.86
CA MET A 134 -2.23 -6.95 5.47
C MET A 134 -2.77 -8.14 6.27
N VAL A 135 -3.39 -7.90 7.43
CA VAL A 135 -4.09 -8.92 8.21
C VAL A 135 -5.62 -8.87 8.06
N GLU A 136 -6.16 -8.07 7.14
CA GLU A 136 -7.59 -7.95 6.83
C GLU A 136 -8.47 -7.54 8.01
N LEU A 137 -7.90 -6.86 9.01
CA LEU A 137 -8.67 -6.26 10.08
C LEU A 137 -9.34 -4.95 9.63
N ILE A 138 -8.73 -4.28 8.65
CA ILE A 138 -9.25 -3.06 8.01
C ILE A 138 -8.90 -3.07 6.52
N SER A 139 -9.57 -2.25 5.71
CA SER A 139 -9.21 -2.02 4.31
C SER A 139 -8.25 -0.84 4.15
N ALA A 140 -7.45 -0.86 3.08
CA ALA A 140 -6.64 0.29 2.67
C ALA A 140 -7.55 1.47 2.29
N LYS A 141 -6.96 2.67 2.24
CA LYS A 141 -7.72 3.84 1.81
C LYS A 141 -7.83 3.84 0.29
N HIS A 142 -8.98 3.46 -0.26
CA HIS A 142 -9.21 3.55 -1.71
C HIS A 142 -9.20 5.01 -2.16
N ILE A 143 -8.32 5.33 -3.12
CA ILE A 143 -8.11 6.67 -3.64
C ILE A 143 -8.84 6.82 -4.97
N ALA A 144 -8.62 5.90 -5.90
CA ALA A 144 -9.17 5.95 -7.25
C ALA A 144 -9.10 4.59 -7.97
N GLN A 145 -9.84 4.48 -9.06
CA GLN A 145 -9.65 3.49 -10.12
C GLN A 145 -9.24 4.24 -11.40
N ALA A 146 -8.22 3.74 -12.09
CA ALA A 146 -7.66 4.39 -13.27
C ALA A 146 -7.55 3.41 -14.43
N LEU A 147 -7.67 3.89 -15.67
CA LEU A 147 -7.41 3.06 -16.84
C LEU A 147 -5.98 2.51 -16.83
N LYS A 148 -5.83 1.22 -17.12
CA LYS A 148 -4.52 0.62 -17.40
C LYS A 148 -4.06 1.06 -18.80
N SER A 149 -2.92 1.76 -18.89
CA SER A 149 -2.36 2.15 -20.20
C SER A 149 -2.07 0.89 -21.03
N GLN A 150 -2.60 0.85 -22.24
CA GLN A 150 -2.25 -0.12 -23.27
C GLN A 150 -1.32 0.62 -24.24
N ASP A 151 -0.03 0.64 -23.91
CA ASP A 151 1.00 1.12 -24.83
C ASP A 151 1.39 0.01 -25.82
#